data_AF-A0A2M7NK69-F1
#
_entry.id   AF-A0A2M7NK69-F1
#
_cell.length_a   1.000
_cell.length_b   1.000
_cell.length_c   1.000
_cell.angle_alpha   90.00
_cell.angle_beta   90.00
_cell.angle_gamma   90.00
#
_symmetry.space_group_name_H-M   'P 1'
#
loop_
_entity.id
_entity.type
_entity.pdbx_description
1 polymer ?
#
loop_
_entity_poly.entity_id
_entity_poly.type
_entity_poly.pdbx_seq_one_letter_code
_entity_poly.pdbx_strand_id
1 'polypeptide(L)'
;MALIISDDILKKANLDEKTMLIDIAAYLYEKRKLSFGKAKTFANLNHLEFQKALAERNIYMNYDEDDFEDDLKTLGIKSIK
;
A
#
# COMPACT_ATOMS: atom_id res chain seq x y z
N MET A 1 11.68 13.13 14.11
CA MET A 1 10.40 13.30 14.85
C MET A 1 9.70 11.95 14.85
N ALA A 2 9.13 11.54 15.99
CA ALA A 2 8.40 10.27 16.11
C ALA A 2 6.93 10.54 16.46
N LEU A 3 6.03 9.78 15.85
CA LEU A 3 4.61 9.73 16.23
C LEU A 3 4.43 8.53 17.16
N ILE A 4 3.88 8.75 18.36
CA ILE A 4 3.66 7.70 19.36
C ILE A 4 2.15 7.55 19.56
N ILE A 5 1.65 6.33 19.43
CA ILE A 5 0.27 5.94 19.71
C ILE A 5 0.30 5.07 20.97
N SER A 6 -0.53 5.39 21.96
CA SER A 6 -0.59 4.61 23.19
C SER A 6 -1.44 3.34 23.02
N ASP A 7 -1.07 2.29 23.75
CA ASP A 7 -1.82 1.03 23.77
C ASP A 7 -3.28 1.19 24.15
N ASP A 8 -3.61 2.17 25.01
CA ASP A 8 -4.98 2.46 25.42
C ASP A 8 -5.86 2.91 24.25
N ILE A 9 -5.29 3.64 23.29
CA ILE A 9 -6.00 4.04 22.06
C ILE A 9 -6.24 2.81 21.19
N LEU A 10 -5.22 1.96 21.00
CA LEU A 10 -5.32 0.74 20.19
C LEU A 10 -6.35 -0.23 20.79
N LYS A 11 -6.34 -0.44 22.11
CA LYS A 11 -7.32 -1.27 22.83
C LYS A 11 -8.74 -0.75 22.67
N LYS A 12 -8.95 0.57 22.80
CA LYS A 12 -10.28 1.19 22.59
C LYS A 12 -10.77 1.02 21.15
N ALA A 13 -9.85 1.01 20.18
CA ALA A 13 -10.16 0.77 18.78
C ALA A 13 -10.29 -0.73 18.43
N ASN A 14 -10.05 -1.63 19.39
CA ASN A 14 -9.94 -3.07 19.17
C ASN A 14 -8.94 -3.43 18.04
N LEU A 15 -7.80 -2.73 18.03
CA LEU A 15 -6.70 -2.93 17.10
C LEU A 15 -5.44 -3.37 17.84
N ASP A 16 -4.61 -4.16 17.18
CA ASP A 16 -3.24 -4.40 17.60
C ASP A 16 -2.26 -3.52 16.80
N GLU A 17 -1.02 -3.40 17.30
CA GLU A 17 0.03 -2.58 16.69
C GLU A 17 0.29 -2.99 15.23
N LYS A 18 0.32 -4.29 14.97
CA LYS A 18 0.62 -4.84 13.64
C LYS A 18 -0.45 -4.42 12.63
N THR A 19 -1.72 -4.56 12.99
CA THR A 19 -2.86 -4.19 12.15
C THR A 19 -2.85 -2.69 11.89
N MET A 20 -2.58 -1.87 12.91
CA MET A 20 -2.46 -0.42 12.75
C MET A 20 -1.33 -0.04 11.79
N LEU A 21 -0.16 -0.69 11.89
CA LEU A 21 0.96 -0.44 10.97
C LEU A 21 0.58 -0.80 9.53
N ILE A 22 -0.09 -1.94 9.33
CA ILE A 22 -0.57 -2.36 8.01
C ILE A 22 -1.61 -1.38 7.46
N ASP A 23 -2.54 -0.90 8.28
CA ASP A 23 -3.57 0.06 7.88
C ASP A 23 -2.95 1.39 7.43
N ILE A 24 -1.96 1.89 8.17
CA ILE A 24 -1.23 3.11 7.79
C ILE A 24 -0.45 2.87 6.49
N ALA A 25 0.21 1.71 6.35
CA ALA A 25 0.97 1.36 5.15
C ALA A 25 0.06 1.33 3.92
N ALA A 26 -1.10 0.68 4.04
CA ALA A 26 -2.09 0.52 2.99
C ALA A 26 -2.68 1.88 2.59
N TYR A 27 -3.03 2.73 3.57
CA TYR A 27 -3.50 4.09 3.32
C TYR A 27 -2.47 4.93 2.56
N LEU A 28 -1.20 4.89 2.98
CA LEU A 28 -0.14 5.66 2.33
C LEU A 28 0.16 5.16 0.90
N TYR A 29 0.02 3.86 0.65
CA TYR A 29 0.11 3.28 -0.69
C TYR A 29 -1.06 3.73 -1.57
N GLU A 30 -2.30 3.59 -1.08
CA GLU A 30 -3.52 3.97 -1.80
C GLU A 30 -3.47 5.45 -2.21
N LYS A 31 -3.02 6.34 -1.33
CA LYS A 31 -2.86 7.78 -1.60
C LYS A 31 -1.59 8.14 -2.41
N ARG A 32 -0.90 7.14 -2.97
CA ARG A 32 0.37 7.30 -3.73
C ARG A 32 1.44 8.10 -2.99
N LYS A 33 1.45 8.04 -1.66
CA LYS A 33 2.47 8.69 -0.81
C LYS A 33 3.67 7.79 -0.58
N LEU A 34 3.46 6.48 -0.57
CA LEU A 34 4.51 5.47 -0.58
C LEU A 34 4.36 4.56 -1.80
N SER A 35 5.48 4.21 -2.42
CA SER A 35 5.50 3.12 -3.39
C SER A 35 5.22 1.79 -2.69
N PHE A 36 4.79 0.78 -3.46
CA PHE A 36 4.53 -0.56 -2.93
C PHE A 36 5.71 -1.09 -2.09
N GLY A 37 6.94 -0.94 -2.61
CA GLY A 37 8.16 -1.37 -1.92
C GLY A 37 8.37 -0.68 -0.57
N LYS A 38 8.12 0.63 -0.49
CA LYS A 38 8.24 1.39 0.77
C LYS A 38 7.12 1.03 1.75
N ALA A 39 5.90 0.86 1.26
CA ALA A 39 4.73 0.53 2.08
C ALA A 39 4.85 -0.87 2.71
N LYS A 40 5.26 -1.90 1.96
CA LYS A 40 5.49 -3.24 2.54
C LYS A 40 6.59 -3.23 3.61
N THR A 41 7.67 -2.49 3.38
CA THR A 41 8.77 -2.38 4.33
C THR A 41 8.32 -1.66 5.60
N PHE A 42 7.51 -0.61 5.46
CA PHE A 42 6.90 0.08 6.60
C PHE A 42 5.94 -0.83 7.39
N ALA A 43 5.16 -1.68 6.72
CA ALA A 43 4.30 -2.68 7.36
C ALA A 43 5.06 -3.88 7.94
N ASN A 44 6.38 -3.97 7.73
CA ASN A 44 7.20 -5.14 8.05
C ASN A 44 6.66 -6.46 7.43
N LEU A 45 6.19 -6.38 6.18
CA LEU A 45 5.64 -7.50 5.44
C LEU A 45 6.48 -7.82 4.20
N ASN A 46 6.48 -9.09 3.81
CA ASN A 46 7.00 -9.49 2.51
C ASN A 46 6.01 -9.11 1.37
N HIS A 47 6.42 -9.35 0.13
CA HIS A 47 5.63 -8.95 -1.04
C HIS A 47 4.22 -9.58 -1.05
N LEU A 48 4.13 -10.89 -0.84
CA LEU A 48 2.87 -11.62 -0.91
C LEU A 48 1.95 -11.29 0.29
N GLU A 49 2.53 -11.12 1.47
CA GLU A 49 1.80 -10.72 2.68
C GLU A 49 1.19 -9.33 2.50
N PHE A 50 1.96 -8.37 2.00
CA PHE A 50 1.45 -7.02 1.80
C PHE A 50 0.37 -6.99 0.71
N GLN A 51 0.55 -7.76 -0.37
CA GLN A 51 -0.48 -7.88 -1.42
C GLN A 51 -1.80 -8.46 -0.88
N LYS A 52 -1.74 -9.50 -0.02
CA LYS A 52 -2.94 -10.02 0.67
C LYS A 52 -3.58 -8.97 1.57
N ALA A 53 -2.77 -8.23 2.33
CA ALA A 53 -3.27 -7.19 3.23
C ALA A 53 -3.98 -6.04 2.49
N LEU A 54 -3.50 -5.68 1.30
CA LEU A 54 -4.17 -4.72 0.42
C LEU A 54 -5.51 -5.28 -0.11
N ALA A 55 -5.52 -6.55 -0.55
CA ALA A 55 -6.73 -7.20 -1.04
C ALA A 55 -7.84 -7.30 0.02
N GLU A 56 -7.49 -7.63 1.26
CA GLU A 56 -8.43 -7.64 2.41
C GLU A 56 -9.07 -6.27 2.66
N ARG A 57 -8.38 -5.19 2.26
CA ARG A 57 -8.84 -3.80 2.40
C ARG A 57 -9.49 -3.25 1.13
N ASN A 58 -9.72 -4.08 0.12
CA ASN A 58 -10.21 -3.69 -1.21
C ASN A 58 -9.33 -2.62 -1.89
N ILE A 59 -8.03 -2.60 -1.56
CA ILE A 59 -7.05 -1.75 -2.21
C ILE A 59 -6.39 -2.60 -3.29
N TYR A 60 -6.75 -2.34 -4.53
CA TYR A 60 -6.14 -3.03 -5.67
C TYR A 60 -4.90 -2.28 -6.12
N MET A 61 -4.08 -2.94 -6.95
CA MET A 61 -3.01 -2.23 -7.63
C MET A 61 -3.66 -1.06 -8.37
N ASN A 62 -3.19 0.15 -8.04
CA ASN A 62 -3.45 1.33 -8.82
C ASN A 62 -2.73 1.09 -10.16
N TYR A 63 -3.38 0.37 -11.06
CA TYR A 63 -3.01 0.25 -12.45
C TYR A 63 -3.95 1.19 -13.19
N ASP A 64 -3.45 2.37 -13.50
CA ASP A 64 -4.19 3.37 -14.26
C ASP A 64 -3.74 3.41 -15.72
N GLU A 65 -4.33 4.33 -16.48
CA GLU A 65 -3.98 4.52 -17.89
C GLU A 65 -2.52 4.95 -18.07
N ASP A 66 -1.92 5.66 -17.11
CA ASP A 66 -0.52 6.07 -17.17
C ASP A 66 0.41 4.86 -16.97
N ASP A 67 0.09 3.97 -16.03
CA ASP A 67 0.81 2.71 -15.81
C ASP A 67 0.72 1.81 -17.05
N PHE A 68 -0.45 1.74 -17.69
CA PHE A 68 -0.64 1.02 -18.96
C PHE A 68 0.20 1.59 -20.10
N GLU A 69 0.22 2.92 -20.25
CA GLU A 69 1.04 3.59 -21.27
C GLU A 69 2.54 3.39 -21.05
N ASP A 70 3.00 3.36 -19.80
CA ASP A 70 4.40 3.07 -19.47
C ASP A 70 4.79 1.62 -19.77
N ASP A 71 3.88 0.67 -19.58
CA ASP A 71 4.06 -0.72 -20.01
C ASP A 71 4.12 -0.84 -21.55
N LEU A 72 3.22 -0.16 -22.27
CA LEU A 72 3.25 -0.14 -23.75
C LEU A 72 4.56 0.41 -24.28
N LYS A 73 5.09 1.50 -23.68
CA LYS A 73 6.41 2.03 -24.00
C LYS A 73 7.52 1.00 -23.75
N THR A 74 7.47 0.31 -22.61
CA THR A 74 8.44 -0.74 -22.25
C THR A 74 8.43 -1.88 -23.28
N LEU A 75 7.25 -2.21 -23.83
CA LEU A 75 7.08 -3.23 -24.87
C LEU A 75 7.31 -2.71 -26.30
N GLY A 76 7.58 -1.42 -26.50
CA GLY A 76 7.76 -0.80 -27.82
C GLY A 76 6.47 -0.72 -28.66
N ILE A 77 5.31 -0.87 -28.03
CA ILE A 77 3.99 -0.79 -28.67
C ILE A 77 3.56 0.67 -28.67
N LYS A 78 3.19 1.21 -29.84
CA LYS A 78 2.60 2.55 -29.92
C LYS A 78 1.13 2.49 -29.58
N SER A 79 0.70 3.28 -28.59
CA SER A 79 -0.71 3.51 -28.29
C SER A 79 -1.44 4.02 -29.52
N ILE A 80 -2.48 3.29 -29.93
CA ILE A 80 -3.33 3.63 -31.08
C ILE A 80 -4.38 4.60 -30.54
N LYS A 81 -4.13 5.90 -30.71
CA LYS A 81 -5.17 6.93 -30.53
C LYS A 81 -6.21 6.84 -31.64
#